data_AF-A0A924SER1-F1
#
_entry.id   AF-A0A924SER1-F1
#
_cell.length_a   1.000
_cell.length_b   1.000
_cell.length_c   1.000
_cell.angle_alpha   90.00
_cell.angle_beta   90.00
_cell.angle_gamma   90.00
#
_symmetry.space_group_name_H-M   'P 1'
#
loop_
_entity.id
_entity.type
_entity.pdbx_description
1 polymer ?
#
loop_
_entity_poly.entity_id
_entity_poly.type
_entity_poly.pdbx_seq_one_letter_code
_entity_poly.pdbx_strand_id
1 'polypeptide(L)'
;MPDRGWRDALVVTAVATMLRLLLAAWLPLFPDETYYWEWSRHLAAGYYDHPPAIAVLVAMGARLGTLLGAGPSPFFVRLVPVLVGGVATLAGGGIARRNRGGRAA
;
A
#
# COMPACT_ATOMS: atom_id res chain seq x y z
N MET A 1 -8.79 26.67 -2.38
CA MET A 1 -8.36 25.87 -3.56
C MET A 1 -7.00 25.26 -3.25
N PRO A 2 -6.73 23.98 -3.60
CA PRO A 2 -5.40 23.41 -3.41
C PRO A 2 -4.37 24.17 -4.25
N ASP A 3 -3.27 24.57 -3.62
CA ASP A 3 -2.13 25.23 -4.26
C ASP A 3 -1.50 24.31 -5.31
N ARG A 4 -0.82 24.89 -6.31
CA ARG A 4 -0.22 24.14 -7.43
C ARG A 4 0.66 22.99 -6.92
N GLY A 5 1.47 23.22 -5.87
CA GLY A 5 2.33 22.19 -5.28
C GLY A 5 1.56 21.01 -4.67
N TRP A 6 0.40 21.24 -4.05
CA TRP A 6 -0.44 20.14 -3.55
C TRP A 6 -1.09 19.33 -4.67
N ARG A 7 -1.49 20.01 -5.76
CA ARG A 7 -2.01 19.32 -6.95
C ARG A 7 -0.92 18.43 -7.56
N ASP A 8 0.30 18.94 -7.67
CA ASP A 8 1.43 18.18 -8.21
C ASP A 8 1.73 16.95 -7.34
N ALA A 9 1.71 17.09 -6.01
CA ALA A 9 1.89 15.97 -5.09
C ALA A 9 0.81 14.88 -5.25
N LEU A 10 -0.46 15.28 -5.43
CA LEU A 10 -1.56 14.35 -5.70
C LEU A 10 -1.37 13.61 -7.02
N VAL A 11 -1.02 14.34 -8.09
CA VAL A 11 -0.81 13.75 -9.42
C VAL A 11 0.36 12.77 -9.42
N VAL A 12 1.51 13.18 -8.87
CA VAL A 12 2.70 12.31 -8.79
C VAL A 12 2.39 11.05 -7.98
N THR A 13 1.71 11.18 -6.84
CA THR A 13 1.37 10.03 -6.00
C THR A 13 0.38 9.10 -6.70
N ALA A 14 -0.62 9.66 -7.39
CA ALA A 14 -1.60 8.88 -8.16
C ALA A 14 -0.92 8.11 -9.30
N VAL A 15 -0.05 8.76 -10.09
CA VAL A 15 0.70 8.14 -11.19
C VAL A 15 1.62 7.03 -10.66
N ALA A 16 2.38 7.29 -9.59
CA ALA A 16 3.26 6.29 -8.99
C ALA A 16 2.48 5.08 -8.42
N THR A 17 1.32 5.32 -7.81
CA THR A 17 0.45 4.26 -7.29
C THR A 17 -0.12 3.42 -8.42
N MET A 18 -0.58 4.05 -9.51
CA MET A 18 -1.08 3.34 -10.69
C MET A 18 0.00 2.48 -11.34
N LEU A 19 1.21 3.03 -11.52
CA LEU A 19 2.35 2.28 -12.06
C LEU A 19 2.66 1.05 -11.21
N ARG A 20 2.65 1.18 -9.87
CA ARG A 20 2.86 0.06 -8.95
C ARG A 20 1.77 -1.01 -9.07
N LEU A 21 0.51 -0.62 -9.26
CA LEU A 21 -0.59 -1.57 -9.47
C LEU A 21 -0.48 -2.32 -10.79
N LEU A 22 -0.04 -1.65 -11.86
CA LEU A 22 0.23 -2.29 -13.15
C LEU A 22 1.36 -3.32 -13.02
N LEU A 23 2.47 -2.94 -12.37
CA LEU A 23 3.58 -3.85 -12.10
C LEU A 23 3.15 -5.03 -11.20
N ALA A 24 2.29 -4.78 -10.21
CA ALA A 24 1.77 -5.82 -9.33
C ALA A 24 0.94 -6.88 -10.06
N ALA A 25 0.30 -6.51 -11.18
CA ALA A 25 -0.44 -7.45 -12.01
C ALA A 25 0.45 -8.26 -12.96
N TRP A 26 1.61 -7.73 -13.34
CA TRP A 26 2.49 -8.35 -14.35
C TRP A 26 3.64 -9.16 -13.75
N LEU A 27 4.11 -8.80 -12.56
CA LEU A 27 5.26 -9.45 -11.94
C LEU A 27 4.84 -10.62 -11.03
N PRO A 28 5.56 -11.75 -11.10
CA PRO A 28 5.37 -12.85 -10.15
C PRO A 28 5.72 -12.41 -8.72
N LEU A 29 5.27 -13.16 -7.72
CA LEU A 29 5.64 -12.88 -6.32
C LEU A 29 7.13 -13.12 -6.10
N PHE A 30 7.77 -12.20 -5.39
CA PHE A 30 9.13 -12.37 -4.89
C PHE A 30 9.12 -13.24 -3.63
N PRO A 31 10.25 -13.88 -3.25
CA PRO A 31 10.33 -14.75 -2.08
C PRO A 31 9.78 -14.10 -0.80
N ASP A 32 10.14 -12.86 -0.51
CA ASP A 32 9.66 -12.14 0.68
C ASP A 32 8.14 -11.94 0.66
N GLU A 33 7.55 -11.73 -0.53
CA GLU A 33 6.11 -11.58 -0.67
C GLU A 33 5.37 -12.91 -0.55
N THR A 34 5.99 -14.01 -0.98
CA THR A 34 5.44 -15.36 -0.73
C THR A 34 5.46 -15.70 0.76
N TYR A 35 6.44 -15.18 1.50
CA TYR A 35 6.50 -15.32 2.94
C TYR A 35 5.36 -14.56 3.63
N TYR A 36 5.13 -13.29 3.24
CA TYR A 36 3.98 -12.52 3.73
C TYR A 36 2.63 -13.10 3.30
N TRP A 37 2.57 -13.71 2.12
CA TRP A 37 1.39 -14.46 1.67
C TRP A 37 1.09 -15.62 2.61
N GLU A 38 2.08 -16.41 2.99
CA GLU A 38 1.88 -17.54 3.90
C GLU A 38 1.43 -17.10 5.30
N TRP A 39 2.01 -16.01 5.80
CA TRP A 39 1.54 -15.36 7.03
C TRP A 39 0.10 -14.86 6.95
N SER A 40 -0.30 -14.32 5.80
CA SER A 40 -1.67 -13.84 5.59
C SER A 40 -2.72 -14.95 5.74
N ARG A 41 -2.32 -16.22 5.53
CA ARG A 41 -3.15 -17.41 5.70
C ARG A 41 -3.19 -17.87 7.17
N HIS A 42 -2.20 -17.50 7.97
CA HIS A 42 -2.05 -17.87 9.38
C HIS A 42 -1.87 -16.62 10.24
N LEU A 43 -2.88 -15.75 10.26
CA LEU A 43 -2.82 -14.48 10.97
C LEU A 43 -2.55 -14.67 12.47
N ALA A 44 -1.37 -14.21 12.90
CA ALA A 44 -0.94 -14.17 14.30
C ALA A 44 -0.82 -12.72 14.80
N ALA A 45 -0.78 -12.52 16.12
CA ALA A 45 -0.56 -11.19 16.72
C ALA A 45 0.89 -10.68 16.56
N GLY A 46 1.82 -11.55 16.17
CA GLY A 46 3.21 -11.23 15.85
C GLY A 46 3.89 -12.43 15.20
N TYR A 47 4.81 -12.17 14.29
CA TYR A 47 5.65 -13.18 13.65
C TYR A 47 7.07 -13.10 14.22
N TYR A 48 7.91 -14.07 13.86
CA TYR A 48 9.26 -14.21 14.40
C TYR A 48 10.12 -12.95 14.24
N ASP A 49 9.95 -12.24 13.13
CA ASP A 49 10.77 -11.13 12.67
C ASP A 49 9.98 -9.83 12.46
N HIS A 50 8.64 -9.87 12.39
CA HIS A 50 7.82 -8.67 12.09
C HIS A 50 6.46 -8.61 12.83
N PRO A 51 5.94 -7.38 13.07
CA PRO A 51 4.56 -7.15 13.48
C PRO A 51 3.54 -7.60 12.42
N PRO A 52 2.27 -7.83 12.79
CA PRO A 52 1.31 -8.51 11.92
C PRO A 52 0.71 -7.65 10.82
N ALA A 53 1.02 -6.36 10.78
CA ALA A 53 0.39 -5.40 9.89
C ALA A 53 0.45 -5.83 8.42
N ILE A 54 1.62 -6.22 7.92
CA ILE A 54 1.76 -6.62 6.51
C ILE A 54 0.93 -7.85 6.17
N ALA A 55 0.90 -8.86 7.05
CA ALA A 55 0.12 -10.06 6.86
C ALA A 55 -1.39 -9.77 6.81
N VAL A 56 -1.88 -8.84 7.65
CA VAL A 56 -3.27 -8.40 7.63
C VAL A 56 -3.61 -7.69 6.32
N LEU A 57 -2.76 -6.77 5.85
CA LEU A 57 -2.99 -6.07 4.58
C LEU A 57 -3.02 -7.04 3.39
N VAL A 58 -2.08 -7.98 3.34
CA VAL A 58 -2.07 -9.04 2.32
C VAL A 58 -3.33 -9.89 2.42
N ALA A 59 -3.77 -10.28 3.62
CA ALA A 59 -4.99 -11.08 3.82
C ALA A 59 -6.25 -10.35 3.35
N MET A 60 -6.33 -9.03 3.54
CA MET A 60 -7.44 -8.23 3.04
C MET A 60 -7.50 -8.25 1.52
N GLY A 61 -6.37 -8.02 0.85
CA GLY A 61 -6.30 -8.06 -0.61
C GLY A 61 -6.60 -9.44 -1.16
N ALA A 62 -6.03 -10.48 -0.56
CA ALA A 62 -6.29 -11.89 -0.84
C ALA A 62 -7.80 -12.22 -0.84
N ARG A 63 -8.46 -11.86 0.26
CA ARG A 63 -9.90 -12.11 0.47
C ARG A 63 -10.74 -11.36 -0.55
N LEU A 64 -10.35 -10.13 -0.89
CA LEU A 64 -11.02 -9.38 -1.95
C LEU A 64 -10.92 -10.11 -3.30
N GLY A 65 -9.75 -10.64 -3.65
CA GLY A 65 -9.57 -11.44 -4.87
C GLY A 65 -10.47 -12.68 -4.90
N THR A 66 -10.57 -13.39 -3.78
CA THR A 66 -11.49 -14.53 -3.63
C THR A 66 -12.96 -14.11 -3.74
N LEU A 67 -13.37 -13.02 -3.10
CA LEU A 67 -14.74 -12.50 -3.16
C LEU A 67 -15.15 -12.08 -4.57
N LEU A 68 -14.20 -11.58 -5.37
CA LEU A 68 -14.42 -11.19 -6.77
C LEU A 68 -14.32 -12.38 -7.75
N GLY A 69 -14.12 -13.61 -7.26
CA GLY A 69 -14.02 -14.82 -8.08
C GLY A 69 -12.71 -14.96 -8.86
N ALA A 70 -11.74 -14.07 -8.64
CA ALA A 70 -10.42 -14.12 -9.30
C ALA A 70 -9.42 -15.02 -8.57
N GLY A 71 -9.69 -15.36 -7.30
CA GLY A 71 -8.80 -16.15 -6.46
C GLY A 71 -7.55 -15.39 -6.01
N PRO A 72 -6.59 -16.08 -5.36
CA PRO A 72 -5.34 -15.48 -4.92
C PRO A 72 -4.43 -15.19 -6.12
N SER A 73 -4.13 -13.91 -6.37
CA SER A 73 -3.23 -13.49 -7.44
C SER A 73 -2.17 -12.51 -6.92
N PRO A 74 -1.00 -12.40 -7.60
CA PRO A 74 0.04 -11.45 -7.20
C PRO A 74 -0.46 -10.00 -7.11
N PHE A 75 -1.45 -9.64 -7.93
CA PHE A 75 -2.13 -8.35 -7.86
C PHE A 75 -2.82 -8.15 -6.52
N PHE A 76 -3.65 -9.11 -6.09
CA PHE A 76 -4.42 -9.00 -4.85
C PHE A 76 -3.53 -9.04 -3.60
N VAL A 77 -2.39 -9.72 -3.64
CA VAL A 77 -1.37 -9.69 -2.57
C VAL A 77 -0.84 -8.28 -2.34
N ARG A 78 -0.63 -7.51 -3.42
CA ARG A 78 0.00 -6.19 -3.38
C ARG A 78 -0.99 -5.02 -3.34
N LEU A 79 -2.26 -5.27 -3.72
CA LEU A 79 -3.28 -4.24 -3.88
C LEU A 79 -3.40 -3.36 -2.63
N VAL A 80 -3.67 -3.96 -1.47
CA VAL A 80 -3.89 -3.20 -0.24
C VAL A 80 -2.58 -2.53 0.25
N PRO A 81 -1.42 -3.22 0.31
CA PRO A 81 -0.15 -2.56 0.63
C PRO A 81 0.18 -1.35 -0.25
N VAL A 82 -0.04 -1.44 -1.58
CA VAL A 82 0.23 -0.34 -2.52
C VAL A 82 -0.68 0.86 -2.26
N LEU A 83 -1.97 0.63 -2.00
CA LEU A 83 -2.92 1.70 -1.67
C LEU A 83 -2.57 2.37 -0.34
N VAL A 84 -2.23 1.59 0.69
CA VAL A 84 -1.79 2.11 2.00
C VAL A 84 -0.53 2.96 1.85
N GLY A 85 0.44 2.53 1.03
CA GLY A 85 1.64 3.30 0.72
C GLY A 85 1.33 4.64 0.03
N GLY A 86 0.37 4.65 -0.89
CA GLY A 86 -0.12 5.88 -1.54
C GLY A 86 -0.72 6.86 -0.52
N VAL A 87 -1.58 6.36 0.37
CA VAL A 87 -2.17 7.17 1.46
C VAL A 87 -1.10 7.68 2.42
N ALA A 88 -0.15 6.84 2.82
CA ALA A 88 0.95 7.23 3.71
C ALA A 88 1.82 8.33 3.09
N THR A 89 2.06 8.26 1.77
CA THR A 89 2.80 9.29 1.02
C THR A 89 2.07 10.64 1.07
N LEU A 90 0.76 10.64 0.81
CA LEU A 90 -0.05 11.86 0.88
C LEU A 90 -0.16 12.41 2.30
N ALA A 91 -0.34 11.53 3.29
CA ALA A 91 -0.36 11.90 4.70
C ALA A 91 0.95 12.60 5.06
N GLY A 92 2.11 11.99 4.77
CA GLY A 92 3.43 12.56 4.99
C GLY A 92 3.61 13.93 4.31
N GLY A 93 3.15 14.07 3.06
CA GLY A 93 3.13 15.36 2.36
C GLY A 93 2.26 16.42 3.08
N GLY A 94 1.09 16.03 3.59
CA GLY A 94 0.21 16.89 4.38
C GLY A 94 0.85 17.32 5.71
N ILE A 95 1.51 16.39 6.40
CA ILE A 95 2.30 16.65 7.62
C ILE A 95 3.40 17.67 7.33
N ALA A 96 4.16 17.48 6.25
CA ALA A 96 5.25 18.40 5.90
C ALA A 96 4.73 19.82 5.62
N ARG A 97 3.57 19.93 4.96
CA ARG A 97 2.92 21.23 4.68
C ARG A 97 2.49 21.95 5.96
N ARG A 98 1.86 21.23 6.91
CA ARG A 98 1.42 21.84 8.18
C ARG A 98 2.61 22.41 8.98
N ASN A 99 3.73 21.69 8.98
CA ASN A 99 4.92 22.08 9.75
C ASN A 99 5.67 23.26 9.12
N ARG A 100 5.59 23.47 7.80
CA ARG A 100 6.12 24.68 7.14
C ARG A 100 5.29 25.93 7.43
N GLY A 101 3.97 25.79 7.50
CA GLY A 101 3.08 26.90 7.85
C GLY A 101 3.26 27.38 9.29
N GLY A 102 3.53 26.47 10.23
CA GLY A 102 3.75 26.78 11.65
C GLY A 102 5.12 27.36 12.01
N ARG A 103 6.08 27.45 11.06
CA ARG A 103 7.42 28.04 11.28
C ARG A 103 7.51 29.52 10.91
N ALA A 104 6.43 30.11 10.40
CA ALA A 104 6.34 31.51 10.01
C ALA A 104 5.47 32.36 10.95
N ALA A 105 5.11 31.82 12.12
CA ALA A 105 4.35 32.48 13.18
C ALA A 105 5.20 32.61 14.44
#